data_AF-A0A2R7QNG4-F1
#
_entry.id   AF-A0A2R7QNG4-F1
#
_cell.length_a   1.000
_cell.length_b   1.000
_cell.length_c   1.000
_cell.angle_alpha   90.00
_cell.angle_beta   90.00
_cell.angle_gamma   90.00
#
_symmetry.space_group_name_H-M   'P 1'
#
loop_
_entity.id
_entity.type
_entity.pdbx_description
1 polymer ?
#
loop_
_entity_poly.entity_id
_entity_poly.type
_entity_poly.pdbx_seq_one_letter_code
_entity_poly.pdbx_strand_id
1 'polypeptide(L)'
;MTLRDVALDPKALENALASELALLDRVRYLALLNRESEALREGLQALEGSPDRGELLLVLAQVFLRQYRWHEAAALQEEALQLVSTRAEEAHVRHHIGRRLFDEALYGDAAAEFEWAADLYRVSGRHQLAERSKQAMERCRQLRNQTRANHPGAL
;
A
#
# COMPACT_ATOMS: atom_id res chain seq x y z
N MET A 1 6.35 2.58 -10.90
CA MET A 1 6.84 3.47 -9.85
C MET A 1 6.66 2.71 -8.54
N THR A 2 7.70 1.98 -8.12
CA THR A 2 7.67 1.30 -6.82
C THR A 2 8.05 2.33 -5.75
N LEU A 3 7.78 2.07 -4.48
CA LEU A 3 8.19 2.95 -3.37
C LEU A 3 9.70 3.29 -3.35
N ARG A 4 10.53 2.56 -4.12
CA ARG A 4 11.95 2.89 -4.36
C ARG A 4 12.18 4.12 -5.24
N ASP A 5 11.18 4.59 -6.00
CA ASP A 5 11.33 5.67 -6.99
C ASP A 5 11.04 7.07 -6.41
N VAL A 6 10.62 7.18 -5.15
CA VAL A 6 10.68 8.45 -4.41
C VAL A 6 12.06 8.48 -3.76
N ALA A 7 13.00 9.16 -4.42
CA ALA A 7 14.37 9.32 -3.94
C ALA A 7 14.41 10.08 -2.61
N LEU A 8 14.19 9.36 -1.52
CA LEU A 8 14.61 9.78 -0.19
C LEU A 8 16.08 9.41 -0.07
N ASP A 9 16.93 10.39 0.23
CA ASP A 9 18.34 10.16 0.52
C ASP A 9 18.46 9.16 1.69
N PRO A 10 19.00 7.95 1.47
CA PRO A 10 19.12 6.96 2.53
C PRO A 10 19.86 7.49 3.75
N LYS A 11 20.86 8.37 3.53
CA LYS A 11 21.62 9.00 4.61
C LYS A 11 20.78 9.98 5.41
N ALA A 12 19.88 10.72 4.75
CA ALA A 12 18.94 11.60 5.44
C ALA A 12 17.95 10.79 6.30
N LEU A 13 17.48 9.64 5.81
CA LEU A 13 16.63 8.74 6.58
C LEU A 13 17.37 8.14 7.79
N GLU A 14 18.62 7.73 7.61
CA GLU A 14 19.47 7.24 8.70
C GLU A 14 19.70 8.32 9.76
N ASN A 15 20.01 9.55 9.35
CA ASN A 15 20.15 10.68 10.28
C ASN A 15 18.85 10.96 11.03
N ALA A 16 17.70 10.89 10.35
CA ALA A 16 16.41 11.09 11.00
C ALA A 16 16.09 9.98 12.00
N LEU A 17 16.45 8.71 11.71
CA LEU A 17 16.29 7.60 12.65
C LEU A 17 17.12 7.74 13.95
N ALA A 18 18.17 8.56 13.94
CA ALA A 18 18.94 8.90 15.12
C ALA A 18 18.28 9.95 16.02
N SER A 19 17.21 10.59 15.54
CA SER A 19 16.39 11.54 16.30
C SER A 19 15.12 10.90 16.84
N GLU A 20 14.44 11.61 17.75
CA GLU A 20 13.12 11.21 18.25
C GLU A 20 12.08 11.39 17.13
N LEU A 21 11.54 10.27 16.64
CA LEU A 21 10.51 10.23 15.61
C LEU A 21 9.22 9.65 16.18
N ALA A 22 8.09 10.10 15.65
CA ALA A 22 6.83 9.38 15.83
C ALA A 22 6.99 7.93 15.35
N LEU A 23 6.37 6.99 16.06
CA LEU A 23 6.47 5.56 15.78
C LEU A 23 6.18 5.24 14.30
N LEU A 24 5.11 5.81 13.74
CA LEU A 24 4.73 5.59 12.36
C LEU A 24 5.86 5.97 11.39
N ASP A 25 6.45 7.15 11.56
CA ASP A 25 7.53 7.63 10.69
C ASP A 25 8.80 6.81 10.87
N ARG A 26 9.11 6.40 12.10
CA ARG A 26 10.23 5.50 12.38
C ARG A 26 10.07 4.17 11.65
N VAL A 27 8.91 3.51 11.78
CA VAL A 27 8.62 2.23 11.10
C VAL A 27 8.65 2.40 9.59
N ARG A 28 8.10 3.50 9.06
CA ARG A 28 8.15 3.83 7.63
C ARG A 28 9.58 4.01 7.12
N TYR A 29 10.45 4.67 7.89
CA TYR A 29 11.84 4.91 7.51
C TYR A 29 12.66 3.62 7.55
N LEU A 30 12.49 2.81 8.59
CA LEU A 30 13.07 1.45 8.66
C LEU A 30 12.64 0.62 7.44
N ALA A 31 11.35 0.67 7.08
CA ALA A 31 10.84 0.01 5.90
C ALA A 31 11.52 0.52 4.62
N LEU A 32 11.65 1.83 4.41
CA LEU A 32 12.29 2.42 3.23
C LEU A 32 13.78 2.05 3.11
N LEU A 33 14.49 1.93 4.23
CA LEU A 33 15.88 1.50 4.29
C LEU A 33 16.08 -0.03 4.14
N ASN A 34 15.01 -0.78 3.84
CA ASN A 34 15.01 -2.25 3.80
C ASN A 34 15.42 -2.91 5.13
N ARG A 35 15.26 -2.22 6.26
CA ARG A 35 15.45 -2.76 7.63
C ARG A 35 14.17 -3.44 8.10
N GLU A 36 13.71 -4.40 7.31
CA GLU A 36 12.36 -4.96 7.40
C GLU A 36 12.08 -5.67 8.73
N SER A 37 13.06 -6.41 9.25
CA SER A 37 12.93 -7.10 10.55
C SER A 37 12.76 -6.12 11.71
N GLU A 38 13.35 -4.92 11.63
CA GLU A 38 13.20 -3.88 12.65
C GLU A 38 11.87 -3.16 12.49
N ALA A 39 11.49 -2.81 11.25
CA ALA A 39 10.19 -2.22 10.95
C ALA A 39 9.04 -3.12 11.47
N LEU A 40 9.10 -4.41 11.20
CA LEU A 40 8.10 -5.38 11.67
C LEU A 40 8.10 -5.49 13.20
N ARG A 41 9.27 -5.61 13.83
CA ARG A 41 9.36 -5.76 15.29
C ARG A 41 8.79 -4.55 16.03
N GLU A 42 9.25 -3.36 15.66
CA GLU A 42 8.80 -2.13 16.33
C GLU A 42 7.33 -1.84 16.03
N GLY A 43 6.90 -1.99 14.77
CA GLY A 43 5.52 -1.71 14.39
C GLY A 43 4.52 -2.70 14.98
N LEU A 44 4.81 -4.00 14.98
CA LEU A 44 3.92 -5.01 15.58
C LEU A 44 3.83 -4.87 17.10
N GLN A 45 4.95 -4.57 17.78
CA GLN A 45 4.96 -4.38 19.23
C GLN A 45 4.07 -3.21 19.68
N ALA A 46 3.97 -2.17 18.87
CA ALA A 46 3.26 -0.95 19.23
C ALA A 46 1.90 -0.78 18.53
N LEU A 47 1.46 -1.80 17.78
CA LEU A 47 0.29 -1.74 16.91
C LEU A 47 -1.01 -1.39 17.65
N GLU A 48 -1.28 -2.08 18.77
CA GLU A 48 -2.54 -1.93 19.53
C GLU A 48 -2.70 -0.55 20.17
N GLY A 49 -1.58 0.09 20.56
CA GLY A 49 -1.58 1.39 21.22
C GLY A 49 -1.34 2.58 20.29
N SER A 50 -1.22 2.35 18.98
CA SER A 50 -0.83 3.40 18.04
C SER A 50 -2.01 4.33 17.71
N PRO A 51 -1.86 5.67 17.81
CA PRO A 51 -2.88 6.62 17.37
C PRO A 51 -3.11 6.56 15.85
N ASP A 52 -2.10 6.14 15.09
CA ASP A 52 -2.15 6.02 13.62
C ASP A 52 -2.27 4.56 13.18
N ARG A 53 -2.96 3.71 13.96
CA ARG A 53 -3.02 2.26 13.76
C ARG A 53 -3.34 1.86 12.32
N GLY A 54 -4.33 2.49 11.67
CA GLY A 54 -4.70 2.19 10.29
C GLY A 54 -3.55 2.38 9.29
N GLU A 55 -2.79 3.47 9.43
CA GLU A 55 -1.65 3.75 8.56
C GLU A 55 -0.46 2.85 8.88
N LEU A 56 -0.24 2.54 10.17
CA LEU A 56 0.80 1.60 10.60
C LEU A 56 0.55 0.19 10.03
N LEU A 57 -0.70 -0.27 10.02
CA LEU A 57 -1.11 -1.53 9.36
C LEU A 57 -0.73 -1.54 7.87
N LEU A 58 -0.97 -0.45 7.14
CA LEU A 58 -0.64 -0.36 5.71
C LEU A 58 0.89 -0.38 5.47
N VAL A 59 1.67 0.29 6.32
CA VAL A 59 3.14 0.23 6.25
C VAL A 59 3.65 -1.18 6.49
N LEU A 60 3.15 -1.86 7.54
CA LEU A 60 3.53 -3.24 7.84
C LEU A 60 3.10 -4.22 6.74
N ALA A 61 1.90 -4.03 6.17
CA ALA A 61 1.45 -4.79 5.01
C ALA A 61 2.44 -4.63 3.85
N GLN A 62 2.89 -3.41 3.55
CA GLN A 62 3.89 -3.16 2.51
C GLN A 62 5.24 -3.84 2.79
N VAL A 63 5.64 -3.99 4.05
CA VAL A 63 6.83 -4.77 4.42
C VAL A 63 6.61 -6.25 4.10
N PHE A 64 5.46 -6.82 4.47
CA PHE A 64 5.13 -8.22 4.12
C PHE A 64 5.05 -8.45 2.60
N LEU A 65 4.50 -7.51 1.82
CA LEU A 65 4.47 -7.60 0.36
C LEU A 65 5.87 -7.75 -0.25
N ARG A 66 6.87 -7.02 0.28
CA ARG A 66 8.26 -7.13 -0.21
C ARG A 66 8.91 -8.47 0.13
N GLN A 67 8.38 -9.17 1.12
CA GLN A 67 8.77 -10.53 1.49
C GLN A 67 7.94 -11.61 0.80
N TYR A 68 7.08 -11.24 -0.16
CA TYR A 68 6.13 -12.16 -0.82
C TYR A 68 5.16 -12.85 0.15
N ARG A 69 4.93 -12.24 1.32
CA ARG A 69 4.03 -12.73 2.37
C ARG A 69 2.63 -12.14 2.19
N TRP A 70 1.96 -12.60 1.13
CA TRP A 70 0.71 -12.04 0.63
C TRP A 70 -0.44 -12.16 1.63
N HIS A 71 -0.54 -13.29 2.32
CA HIS A 71 -1.62 -13.57 3.26
C HIS A 71 -1.58 -12.62 4.46
N GLU A 72 -0.40 -12.42 5.05
CA GLU A 72 -0.21 -11.50 6.16
C GLU A 72 -0.46 -10.05 5.75
N ALA A 73 -0.01 -9.67 4.54
CA ALA A 73 -0.30 -8.34 4.01
C ALA A 73 -1.81 -8.11 3.81
N ALA A 74 -2.54 -9.12 3.30
CA ALA A 74 -3.98 -9.05 3.12
C ALA A 74 -4.71 -8.90 4.47
N ALA A 75 -4.35 -9.68 5.47
CA ALA A 75 -4.95 -9.61 6.81
C ALA A 75 -4.79 -8.21 7.43
N LEU A 76 -3.61 -7.62 7.35
CA LEU A 76 -3.38 -6.25 7.85
C LEU A 76 -4.17 -5.19 7.06
N GLN A 77 -4.31 -5.36 5.75
CA GLN A 77 -5.10 -4.44 4.92
C GLN A 77 -6.60 -4.54 5.20
N GLU A 78 -7.13 -5.74 5.45
CA GLU A 78 -8.51 -5.94 5.89
C GLU A 78 -8.77 -5.29 7.24
N GLU A 79 -7.85 -5.47 8.20
CA GLU A 79 -7.93 -4.79 9.49
C GLU A 79 -7.88 -3.27 9.33
N ALA A 80 -7.00 -2.74 8.48
CA ALA A 80 -6.95 -1.30 8.19
C ALA A 80 -8.27 -0.80 7.58
N LEU A 81 -8.89 -1.59 6.71
CA LEU A 81 -10.18 -1.26 6.10
C LEU A 81 -11.31 -1.20 7.13
N GLN A 82 -11.27 -2.02 8.18
CA GLN A 82 -12.26 -1.98 9.27
C GLN A 82 -12.13 -0.73 10.15
N LEU A 83 -10.97 -0.06 10.14
CA LEU A 83 -10.72 1.14 10.95
C LEU A 83 -11.07 2.45 10.25
N VAL A 84 -11.43 2.41 8.95
CA VAL A 84 -11.68 3.63 8.18
C VAL A 84 -12.93 4.35 8.69
N SER A 85 -12.85 5.67 8.81
CA SER A 85 -13.93 6.52 9.28
C SER A 85 -14.39 7.52 8.22
N THR A 86 -13.58 7.73 7.19
CA THR A 86 -13.88 8.63 6.07
C THR A 86 -13.71 7.96 4.72
N ARG A 87 -14.41 8.48 3.70
CA ARG A 87 -14.25 8.04 2.30
C ARG A 87 -12.82 8.19 1.80
N ALA A 88 -12.09 9.21 2.26
CA ALA A 88 -10.71 9.42 1.85
C ALA A 88 -9.74 8.39 2.46
N GLU A 89 -10.00 7.94 3.68
CA GLU A 89 -9.27 6.83 4.32
C GLU A 89 -9.58 5.50 3.64
N GLU A 90 -10.86 5.22 3.38
CA GLU A 90 -11.26 4.02 2.63
C GLU A 90 -10.60 3.98 1.25
N ALA A 91 -10.60 5.10 0.51
CA ALA A 91 -9.90 5.21 -0.75
C ALA A 91 -8.40 4.88 -0.63
N HIS A 92 -7.78 5.31 0.46
CA HIS A 92 -6.37 5.06 0.71
C HIS A 92 -6.08 3.57 0.95
N VAL A 93 -6.84 2.92 1.82
CA VAL A 93 -6.69 1.48 2.07
C VAL A 93 -6.96 0.68 0.80
N ARG A 94 -8.03 0.99 0.06
CA ARG A 94 -8.35 0.32 -1.22
C ARG A 94 -7.27 0.48 -2.27
N HIS A 95 -6.65 1.66 -2.37
CA HIS A 95 -5.50 1.85 -3.25
C HIS A 95 -4.33 0.91 -2.87
N HIS A 96 -4.06 0.72 -1.57
CA HIS A 96 -3.03 -0.20 -1.10
C HIS A 96 -3.38 -1.68 -1.37
N ILE A 97 -4.65 -2.07 -1.23
CA ILE A 97 -5.13 -3.40 -1.62
C ILE A 97 -4.95 -3.62 -3.12
N GLY A 98 -5.34 -2.65 -3.96
CA GLY A 98 -5.13 -2.70 -5.40
C GLY A 98 -3.66 -2.89 -5.78
N ARG A 99 -2.73 -2.24 -5.06
CA ARG A 99 -1.28 -2.44 -5.26
C ARG A 99 -0.82 -3.86 -4.91
N ARG A 100 -1.29 -4.42 -3.80
CA ARG A 100 -1.02 -5.82 -3.45
C ARG A 100 -1.50 -6.76 -4.55
N LEU A 101 -2.76 -6.63 -4.96
CA LEU A 101 -3.36 -7.49 -5.99
C LEU A 101 -2.64 -7.35 -7.34
N PHE A 102 -2.17 -6.14 -7.67
CA PHE A 102 -1.32 -5.91 -8.84
C PHE A 102 0.00 -6.68 -8.76
N ASP A 103 0.68 -6.64 -7.61
CA ASP A 103 1.94 -7.35 -7.37
C ASP A 103 1.75 -8.89 -7.37
N GLU A 104 0.56 -9.37 -6.98
CA GLU A 104 0.11 -10.78 -7.10
C GLU A 104 -0.34 -11.16 -8.54
N ALA A 105 -0.26 -10.24 -9.51
CA ALA A 105 -0.74 -10.40 -10.88
C ALA A 105 -2.26 -10.65 -11.03
N LEU A 106 -3.05 -10.35 -10.00
CA LEU A 106 -4.52 -10.38 -10.00
C LEU A 106 -5.08 -9.10 -10.61
N TYR A 107 -4.77 -8.86 -11.89
CA TYR A 107 -5.04 -7.58 -12.56
C TYR A 107 -6.53 -7.22 -12.67
N GLY A 108 -7.43 -8.20 -12.64
CA GLY A 108 -8.88 -7.96 -12.62
C GLY A 108 -9.33 -7.31 -11.32
N ASP A 109 -8.98 -7.94 -10.20
CA ASP A 109 -9.35 -7.49 -8.86
C ASP A 109 -8.61 -6.19 -8.49
N ALA A 110 -7.33 -6.09 -8.87
CA ALA A 110 -6.56 -4.86 -8.71
C ALA A 110 -7.24 -3.66 -9.41
N ALA A 111 -7.74 -3.86 -10.63
CA ALA A 111 -8.43 -2.79 -11.36
C ALA A 111 -9.71 -2.35 -10.63
N ALA A 112 -10.47 -3.28 -10.06
CA ALA A 112 -11.69 -2.96 -9.32
C ALA A 112 -11.39 -2.12 -8.07
N GLU A 113 -10.37 -2.49 -7.29
CA GLU A 113 -9.98 -1.72 -6.10
C GLU A 113 -9.45 -0.33 -6.45
N PHE A 114 -8.66 -0.19 -7.53
CA PHE A 114 -8.20 1.11 -8.00
C PHE A 114 -9.33 2.00 -8.53
N GLU A 115 -10.33 1.43 -9.20
CA GLU A 115 -11.52 2.14 -9.67
C GLU A 115 -12.32 2.69 -8.47
N TRP A 116 -12.56 1.83 -7.47
CA TRP A 116 -13.25 2.24 -6.25
C TRP A 116 -12.47 3.34 -5.52
N ALA A 117 -11.17 3.18 -5.32
CA ALA A 117 -10.32 4.21 -4.73
C ALA A 117 -10.38 5.54 -5.50
N ALA A 118 -10.35 5.49 -6.84
CA ALA A 118 -10.45 6.68 -7.67
C ALA A 118 -11.76 7.43 -7.45
N ASP A 119 -12.89 6.72 -7.38
CA ASP A 119 -14.19 7.32 -7.14
C ASP A 119 -14.31 7.94 -5.75
N LEU A 120 -13.86 7.23 -4.72
CA LEU A 120 -13.89 7.74 -3.35
C LEU A 120 -12.98 8.97 -3.17
N TYR A 121 -11.81 8.98 -3.79
CA TYR A 121 -10.95 10.16 -3.80
C TYR A 121 -11.60 11.33 -4.54
N ARG A 122 -12.26 11.09 -5.68
CA ARG A 122 -12.95 12.11 -6.46
C ARG A 122 -14.07 12.77 -5.67
N VAL A 123 -14.95 11.99 -5.04
CA VAL A 123 -16.06 12.55 -4.23
C VAL A 123 -15.57 13.22 -2.96
N SER A 124 -14.35 12.89 -2.50
CA SER A 124 -13.70 13.53 -1.36
C SER A 124 -12.84 14.74 -1.75
N GLY A 125 -12.91 15.21 -3.01
CA GLY A 125 -12.16 16.36 -3.51
C GLY A 125 -10.66 16.13 -3.70
N ARG A 126 -10.17 14.89 -3.56
CA ARG A 126 -8.75 14.53 -3.70
C ARG A 126 -8.39 14.18 -5.15
N HIS A 127 -8.61 15.13 -6.06
CA HIS A 127 -8.52 14.91 -7.51
C HIS A 127 -7.19 14.31 -7.99
N GLN A 128 -6.06 14.74 -7.42
CA GLN A 128 -4.74 14.18 -7.79
C GLN A 128 -4.61 12.70 -7.42
N LEU A 129 -5.13 12.28 -6.26
CA LEU A 129 -5.11 10.87 -5.84
C LEU A 129 -6.11 10.02 -6.63
N ALA A 130 -7.25 10.63 -7.00
CA ALA A 130 -8.22 10.00 -7.90
C ALA A 130 -7.57 9.67 -9.25
N GLU A 131 -6.86 10.63 -9.85
CA GLU A 131 -6.19 10.45 -11.14
C GLU A 131 -5.08 9.39 -11.06
N ARG A 132 -4.27 9.39 -9.98
CA ARG A 132 -3.27 8.33 -9.77
C ARG A 132 -3.89 6.93 -9.70
N SER A 133 -5.02 6.80 -8.98
CA SER A 133 -5.72 5.52 -8.86
C SER A 133 -6.33 5.10 -10.20
N LYS A 134 -6.90 6.05 -10.96
CA LYS A 134 -7.40 5.80 -12.32
C LYS A 134 -6.31 5.31 -13.28
N GLN A 135 -5.12 5.93 -13.26
CA GLN A 135 -3.99 5.49 -14.07
C GLN A 135 -3.53 4.07 -13.70
N ALA A 136 -3.53 3.74 -12.40
CA ALA A 136 -3.23 2.38 -11.94
C ALA A 136 -4.28 1.37 -12.43
N MET A 137 -5.57 1.71 -12.34
CA MET A 137 -6.68 0.90 -12.89
C MET A 137 -6.50 0.65 -14.40
N GLU A 138 -6.22 1.69 -15.19
CA GLU A 138 -6.03 1.57 -16.64
C GLU A 138 -4.86 0.64 -16.98
N ARG A 139 -3.76 0.75 -16.24
CA ARG A 139 -2.62 -0.15 -16.37
C ARG A 139 -3.00 -1.61 -16.07
N CYS A 140 -3.76 -1.86 -15.00
CA CYS A 140 -4.25 -3.20 -14.67
C CYS A 140 -5.10 -3.79 -15.81
N ARG A 141 -6.03 -2.99 -16.36
CA ARG A 141 -6.88 -3.40 -17.48
C ARG A 141 -6.08 -3.75 -18.74
N GLN A 142 -5.05 -2.95 -19.05
CA GLN A 142 -4.14 -3.22 -20.17
C GLN A 142 -3.40 -4.55 -19.99
N LEU A 143 -2.78 -4.78 -18.83
CA LEU A 143 -2.04 -6.01 -18.54
C LEU A 143 -2.93 -7.26 -18.53
N ARG A 144 -4.15 -7.14 -17.99
CA ARG A 144 -5.14 -8.23 -18.04
C ARG A 144 -5.45 -8.63 -19.49
N ASN A 145 -5.69 -7.64 -20.36
CA ASN A 145 -5.99 -7.89 -21.76
C ASN A 145 -4.80 -8.51 -22.50
N GLN A 146 -3.58 -8.05 -22.24
CA GLN A 146 -2.35 -8.64 -22.78
C GLN A 146 -2.17 -10.09 -22.32
N THR A 147 -2.39 -10.37 -21.04
CA THR A 147 -2.28 -11.72 -20.47
C THR A 147 -3.27 -12.68 -21.12
N ARG A 148 -4.53 -12.24 -21.31
CA ARG A 148 -5.58 -13.00 -22.01
C ARG A 148 -5.27 -13.22 -23.49
N ALA A 149 -4.74 -12.21 -24.18
CA ALA A 149 -4.35 -12.34 -25.58
C ALA A 149 -3.18 -13.32 -25.76
N ASN A 150 -2.25 -13.35 -24.82
CA ASN A 150 -1.09 -14.26 -24.83
C ASN A 150 -1.45 -15.69 -24.38
N HIS A 151 -2.54 -15.87 -23.63
CA HIS A 151 -3.00 -17.17 -23.13
C HIS A 151 -4.52 -17.34 -23.36
N PRO A 152 -4.97 -17.50 -24.62
CA PRO A 152 -6.40 -17.49 -24.96
C PRO A 152 -7.22 -18.71 -24.46
N GLY A 153 -6.65 -19.58 -23.60
CA GLY A 153 -7.28 -20.82 -23.13
C GLY A 153 -7.16 -21.11 -21.63
N ALA A 154 -6.72 -20.16 -20.79
CA ALA A 154 -6.78 -20.34 -19.34
C ALA A 154 -8.17 -19.91 -18.82
N LEU A 155 -9.12 -20.85 -18.95
CA LEU A 155 -10.50 -20.93 -18.47
C LEU A 155 -11.40 -19.71 -18.70
#